data_AF-A0AAP0H2D3-F1
#
_entry.id   AF-A0AAP0H2D3-F1
#
_cell.length_a   1.000
_cell.length_b   1.000
_cell.length_c   1.000
_cell.angle_alpha   90.00
_cell.angle_beta   90.00
_cell.angle_gamma   90.00
#
_symmetry.space_group_name_H-M   'P 1'
#
loop_
_entity.id
_entity.type
_entity.pdbx_description
1 polymer ?
#
loop_
_entity_poly.entity_id
_entity_poly.type
_entity_poly.pdbx_seq_one_letter_code
_entity_poly.pdbx_strand_id
1 'polypeptide(L)'
;MAYKARLLPRGSSRKSSSSTLIFSLLIICSFFVLILLALGILSIPSSSSDSPKVHDLSSIVHHTTTADRKSESKDNRADQWVEVISWEPRAVVYHNFLSQDECEYLIKMAKPHMMKSTVVDSDTGKSKDSRVRTSSGTFLPRGRDKTIRTIEKRIADFTFIPVEHGEGLQVLHYEVGQKYEPHYDYFQDEFNTKNGGQRMATVLMYLSDVEEGGETVFPSAKGNISAVPWWNELSECAKEGLSVKPKMGDALLFWSMKADASLDPSSLHGGCPVIKGNKWSATKWIRVNDSASDDNFGDTPDFDITLDDDTNVIGEQPPPSPRPRPRPTGRDKAKAEARTKCKSASSSTSDSRDMLAAKLAETTRTERQVMESFDSKMSQFLDLE
;
A
#
# COMPACT_ATOMS: atom_id res chain seq x y z
N MET A 1 -71.65 -57.08 75.75
CA MET A 1 -70.26 -56.59 75.69
C MET A 1 -69.77 -56.68 74.25
N ALA A 2 -69.34 -55.58 73.64
CA ALA A 2 -68.48 -55.58 72.45
C ALA A 2 -67.82 -54.20 72.29
N TYR A 3 -66.50 -54.14 72.40
CA TYR A 3 -65.70 -52.94 72.21
C TYR A 3 -65.48 -52.67 70.71
N LYS A 4 -65.73 -51.43 70.28
CA LYS A 4 -65.45 -50.93 68.92
C LYS A 4 -63.96 -50.57 68.80
N ALA A 5 -63.22 -51.26 67.93
CA ALA A 5 -61.88 -50.88 67.52
C ALA A 5 -61.93 -49.76 66.45
N ARG A 6 -61.19 -48.66 66.65
CA ARG A 6 -60.94 -47.64 65.62
C ARG A 6 -59.64 -47.99 64.89
N LEU A 7 -59.74 -48.19 63.57
CA LEU A 7 -58.59 -48.30 62.67
C LEU A 7 -58.19 -46.89 62.20
N LEU A 8 -56.90 -46.55 62.34
CA LEU A 8 -56.29 -45.36 61.72
C LEU A 8 -55.95 -45.65 60.25
N PRO A 9 -56.15 -44.70 59.32
CA PRO A 9 -55.83 -44.91 57.92
C PRO A 9 -54.33 -44.74 57.64
N ARG A 10 -53.81 -45.68 56.83
CA ARG A 10 -52.45 -45.72 56.31
C ARG A 10 -52.29 -44.61 55.26
N GLY A 11 -51.42 -43.62 55.52
CA GLY A 11 -51.15 -42.52 54.58
C GLY A 11 -50.52 -43.01 53.28
N SER A 12 -51.14 -42.67 52.15
CA SER A 12 -50.61 -42.97 50.81
C SER A 12 -49.42 -42.07 50.48
N SER A 13 -48.30 -42.65 50.05
CA SER A 13 -47.17 -41.92 49.49
C SER A 13 -47.60 -41.17 48.23
N ARG A 14 -47.56 -39.82 48.25
CA ARG A 14 -47.75 -39.01 47.04
C ARG A 14 -46.58 -39.26 46.09
N LYS A 15 -46.86 -39.93 44.96
CA LYS A 15 -45.93 -40.00 43.83
C LYS A 15 -45.82 -38.59 43.23
N SER A 16 -44.64 -37.99 43.33
CA SER A 16 -44.34 -36.72 42.64
C SER A 16 -44.47 -36.95 41.13
N SER A 17 -45.25 -36.10 40.46
CA SER A 17 -45.42 -36.17 39.01
C SER A 17 -44.09 -35.86 38.33
N SER A 18 -43.69 -36.69 37.36
CA SER A 18 -42.43 -36.52 36.59
C SER A 18 -42.27 -35.11 36.02
N SER A 19 -43.38 -34.43 35.72
CA SER A 19 -43.39 -33.04 35.25
C SER A 19 -42.89 -32.05 36.29
N THR A 20 -43.18 -32.25 37.57
CA THR A 20 -42.74 -31.36 38.66
C THR A 20 -41.23 -31.45 38.87
N LEU A 21 -40.65 -32.66 38.73
CA LEU A 21 -39.20 -32.86 38.82
C LEU A 21 -38.45 -32.20 37.66
N ILE A 22 -38.99 -32.29 36.44
CA ILE A 22 -38.41 -31.62 35.27
C ILE A 22 -38.46 -30.10 35.43
N PHE A 23 -39.57 -29.57 35.91
CA PHE A 23 -39.71 -28.12 36.11
C PHE A 23 -38.75 -27.59 37.19
N SER A 24 -38.58 -28.33 38.29
CA SER A 24 -37.59 -27.98 39.32
C SER A 24 -36.16 -28.04 38.78
N LEU A 25 -35.83 -29.02 37.94
CA LEU A 25 -34.50 -29.12 37.32
C LEU A 25 -34.23 -27.94 36.37
N LEU A 26 -35.20 -27.54 35.56
CA LEU A 26 -35.08 -26.39 34.66
C LEU A 26 -34.86 -25.09 35.43
N ILE A 27 -35.56 -24.90 36.55
CA ILE A 27 -35.36 -23.72 37.41
C ILE A 27 -33.92 -23.73 37.97
N ILE A 28 -33.47 -24.85 38.52
CA ILE A 28 -32.10 -24.96 39.08
C ILE A 28 -31.04 -24.70 38.00
N CYS A 29 -31.20 -25.28 36.80
CA CYS A 29 -30.31 -25.01 35.67
C CYS A 29 -30.31 -23.53 35.28
N SER A 30 -31.47 -22.87 35.24
CA SER A 30 -31.55 -21.45 34.90
C SER A 30 -30.82 -20.55 35.91
N PHE A 31 -30.95 -20.83 37.22
CA PHE A 31 -30.20 -20.14 38.27
C PHE A 31 -28.69 -20.37 38.14
N PHE A 32 -28.26 -21.59 37.81
CA PHE A 32 -26.85 -21.90 37.63
C PHE A 32 -26.25 -21.12 36.45
N VAL A 33 -26.98 -21.03 35.32
CA VAL A 33 -26.57 -20.22 34.17
C VAL A 33 -26.46 -18.74 34.55
N LEU A 34 -27.43 -18.18 35.27
CA LEU A 34 -27.37 -16.79 35.73
C LEU A 34 -26.19 -16.50 36.66
N ILE A 35 -25.84 -17.44 37.54
CA ILE A 35 -24.66 -17.32 38.40
C ILE A 35 -23.37 -17.35 37.57
N LEU A 36 -23.27 -18.24 36.58
CA LEU A 36 -22.10 -18.31 35.69
C LEU A 36 -21.95 -17.03 34.84
N LEU A 37 -23.06 -16.42 34.41
CA LEU A 37 -23.07 -15.13 33.73
C LEU A 37 -22.62 -13.99 34.67
N ALA A 38 -23.12 -13.96 35.90
CA ALA A 38 -22.76 -12.94 36.89
C ALA A 38 -21.28 -13.03 37.34
N LEU A 39 -20.72 -14.24 37.34
CA LEU A 39 -19.30 -14.49 37.63
C LEU A 39 -18.39 -14.33 36.39
N GLY A 40 -18.95 -14.02 35.21
CA GLY A 40 -18.19 -13.84 33.97
C GLY A 40 -17.59 -15.13 33.40
N ILE A 41 -18.03 -16.30 33.86
CA ILE A 41 -17.54 -17.62 33.43
C ILE A 41 -18.25 -18.06 32.13
N LEU A 42 -19.49 -17.62 31.95
CA LEU A 42 -20.27 -17.81 30.73
C LEU A 42 -20.52 -16.43 30.11
N SER A 43 -20.37 -16.31 28.79
CA SER A 43 -20.70 -15.08 28.05
C SER A 43 -21.79 -15.43 27.04
N ILE A 44 -22.89 -14.66 27.04
CA ILE A 44 -23.86 -14.73 25.94
C ILE A 44 -23.24 -13.94 24.79
N PRO A 45 -23.18 -14.48 23.55
CA PRO A 45 -22.79 -13.67 22.41
C PRO A 45 -23.84 -12.58 22.25
N SER A 46 -23.51 -11.35 22.58
CA SER A 46 -24.35 -10.21 22.23
C SER A 46 -24.26 -10.06 20.73
N SER A 47 -25.38 -10.29 20.04
CA SER A 47 -25.58 -9.75 18.70
C SER A 47 -25.82 -8.23 18.83
N SER A 48 -24.86 -7.51 19.39
CA SER A 48 -24.68 -6.10 19.07
C SER A 48 -23.96 -6.11 17.73
N SER A 49 -24.60 -5.52 16.73
CA SER A 49 -23.95 -5.02 15.53
C SER A 49 -22.96 -3.93 15.95
N ASP A 50 -21.86 -4.32 16.59
CA ASP A 50 -20.71 -3.46 16.78
C ASP A 50 -19.98 -3.43 15.44
N SER A 51 -20.15 -2.33 14.71
CA SER A 51 -19.23 -1.99 13.63
C SER A 51 -17.81 -2.11 14.18
N PRO A 52 -16.87 -2.80 13.49
CA PRO A 52 -15.49 -2.80 13.92
C PRO A 52 -15.04 -1.35 14.09
N LYS A 53 -14.55 -0.99 15.27
CA LYS A 53 -14.02 0.37 15.50
C LYS A 53 -12.87 0.53 14.51
N VAL A 54 -12.99 1.48 13.60
CA VAL A 54 -12.06 1.75 12.47
C VAL A 54 -10.60 1.97 12.91
N HIS A 55 -10.31 2.03 14.21
CA HIS A 55 -8.97 2.20 14.77
C HIS A 55 -8.56 1.12 15.79
N ASP A 56 -9.31 0.03 15.89
CA ASP A 56 -8.96 -1.10 16.76
C ASP A 56 -8.01 -2.05 16.03
N LEU A 57 -6.72 -1.92 16.34
CA LEU A 57 -5.64 -2.74 15.77
C LEU A 57 -5.46 -4.08 16.50
N SER A 58 -6.31 -4.38 17.49
CA SER A 58 -6.23 -5.65 18.25
C SER A 58 -6.83 -6.84 17.52
N SER A 59 -7.71 -6.60 16.54
CA SER A 59 -8.32 -7.63 15.68
C SER A 59 -7.84 -7.43 14.25
N ILE A 60 -6.70 -8.05 13.92
CA ILE A 60 -6.19 -8.09 12.54
C ILE A 60 -7.10 -9.01 11.71
N VAL A 61 -7.66 -8.48 10.62
CA VAL A 61 -8.49 -9.26 9.71
C VAL A 61 -7.59 -9.96 8.69
N HIS A 62 -7.61 -11.30 8.69
CA HIS A 62 -6.88 -12.13 7.74
C HIS A 62 -7.79 -12.52 6.56
N HIS A 63 -7.53 -11.99 5.37
CA HIS A 63 -8.20 -12.43 4.15
C HIS A 63 -7.27 -13.31 3.32
N THR A 64 -7.57 -14.61 3.23
CA THR A 64 -6.83 -15.51 2.33
C THR A 64 -7.43 -15.41 0.93
N THR A 65 -6.65 -14.94 -0.04
CA THR A 65 -7.05 -15.05 -1.45
C THR A 65 -6.85 -16.48 -1.91
N THR A 66 -7.83 -17.35 -1.65
CA THR A 66 -7.90 -18.65 -2.32
C THR A 66 -8.33 -18.39 -3.76
N ALA A 67 -7.37 -18.00 -4.61
CA ALA A 67 -7.59 -18.07 -6.04
C ALA A 67 -7.85 -19.53 -6.37
N ASP A 68 -9.10 -19.83 -6.72
CA ASP A 68 -9.60 -21.14 -7.14
C ASP A 68 -8.92 -21.54 -8.46
N ARG A 69 -7.65 -21.95 -8.37
CA ARG A 69 -6.85 -22.45 -9.46
C ARG A 69 -6.08 -23.67 -8.95
N LYS A 70 -6.70 -24.84 -9.15
CA LYS A 70 -5.96 -26.03 -9.56
C LYS A 70 -5.24 -25.73 -10.88
N SER A 71 -4.14 -24.99 -10.78
CA SER A 71 -3.14 -24.85 -11.82
C SER A 71 -1.88 -25.40 -11.19
N GLU A 72 -1.29 -26.41 -11.80
CA GLU A 72 0.09 -26.84 -11.54
C GLU A 72 1.06 -25.71 -11.97
N SER A 73 0.96 -24.53 -11.34
CA SER A 73 1.96 -23.49 -11.47
C SER A 73 3.14 -23.89 -10.61
N LYS A 74 4.28 -24.02 -11.26
CA LYS A 74 5.63 -24.27 -10.76
C LYS A 74 6.16 -23.10 -9.90
N ASP A 75 5.28 -22.50 -9.10
CA ASP A 75 5.47 -21.23 -8.43
C ASP A 75 5.52 -21.52 -6.93
N ASN A 76 6.73 -21.50 -6.36
CA ASN A 76 7.00 -21.86 -4.97
C ASN A 76 6.49 -20.80 -3.96
N ARG A 77 5.43 -20.06 -4.28
CA ARG A 77 4.87 -19.03 -3.40
C ARG A 77 3.99 -19.68 -2.34
N ALA A 78 4.23 -19.29 -1.08
CA ALA A 78 3.35 -19.62 0.03
C ALA A 78 1.97 -18.94 -0.16
N ASP A 79 0.96 -19.43 0.57
CA ASP A 79 -0.40 -18.92 0.46
C ASP A 79 -0.46 -17.41 0.68
N GLN A 80 -1.11 -16.73 -0.25
CA GLN A 80 -1.24 -15.28 -0.30
C GLN A 80 -2.41 -14.82 0.56
N TRP A 81 -2.18 -13.79 1.38
CA TRP A 81 -3.22 -13.22 2.23
C TRP A 81 -2.95 -11.74 2.53
N VAL A 82 -3.99 -11.03 2.94
CA VAL A 82 -3.98 -9.58 3.12
C VAL A 82 -4.27 -9.20 4.57
N GLU A 83 -3.52 -8.22 5.08
CA GLU A 83 -3.59 -7.65 6.42
C GLU A 83 -3.89 -6.15 6.35
N VAL A 84 -5.01 -5.71 6.93
CA VAL A 84 -5.27 -4.27 7.08
C VAL A 84 -4.56 -3.78 8.35
N ILE A 85 -3.58 -2.90 8.19
CA ILE A 85 -2.80 -2.37 9.32
C ILE A 85 -3.27 -1.00 9.78
N SER A 86 -3.97 -0.24 8.93
CA SER A 86 -4.49 1.10 9.28
C SER A 86 -5.50 1.62 8.27
N TRP A 87 -6.39 2.48 8.77
CA TRP A 87 -7.33 3.27 7.98
C TRP A 87 -6.92 4.75 7.85
N GLU A 88 -6.03 5.24 8.71
CA GLU A 88 -5.49 6.62 8.64
C GLU A 88 -3.99 6.62 9.03
N PRO A 89 -3.05 6.49 8.06
CA PRO A 89 -3.32 6.42 6.62
C PRO A 89 -3.91 5.06 6.26
N ARG A 90 -4.62 4.97 5.13
CA ARG A 90 -5.01 3.66 4.60
C ARG A 90 -3.75 2.90 4.23
N ALA A 91 -3.51 1.80 4.93
CA ALA A 91 -2.34 0.97 4.72
C ALA A 91 -2.68 -0.51 4.91
N VAL A 92 -2.18 -1.33 3.99
CA VAL A 92 -2.51 -2.75 3.84
C VAL A 92 -1.24 -3.50 3.47
N VAL A 93 -0.96 -4.62 4.15
CA VAL A 93 0.12 -5.54 3.78
C VAL A 93 -0.45 -6.71 3.00
N TYR A 94 0.16 -7.00 1.85
CA TYR A 94 -0.08 -8.22 1.10
C TYR A 94 1.09 -9.18 1.37
N HIS A 95 0.80 -10.26 2.09
CA HIS A 95 1.81 -11.24 2.44
C HIS A 95 2.11 -12.20 1.29
N ASN A 96 3.38 -12.56 1.14
CA ASN A 96 3.86 -13.43 0.06
C ASN A 96 3.49 -12.88 -1.35
N PHE A 97 3.53 -11.55 -1.51
CA PHE A 97 3.20 -10.86 -2.75
C PHE A 97 4.20 -11.18 -3.88
N LEU A 98 5.50 -11.16 -3.56
CA LEU A 98 6.59 -11.62 -4.44
C LEU A 98 7.05 -13.01 -4.03
N SER A 99 7.44 -13.82 -5.02
CA SER A 99 8.22 -15.03 -4.77
C SER A 99 9.65 -14.68 -4.35
N GLN A 100 10.34 -15.63 -3.71
CA GLN A 100 11.76 -15.48 -3.41
C GLN A 100 12.59 -15.24 -4.67
N ASP A 101 12.30 -15.97 -5.76
CA ASP A 101 12.98 -15.81 -7.06
C ASP A 101 12.79 -14.40 -7.65
N GLU A 102 11.59 -13.82 -7.52
CA GLU A 102 11.31 -12.45 -7.96
C GLU A 102 12.09 -11.41 -7.13
N CYS A 103 12.15 -11.59 -5.81
CA CYS A 103 12.94 -10.72 -4.94
C CYS A 103 14.44 -10.76 -5.30
N GLU A 104 15.00 -11.96 -5.43
CA GLU A 104 16.41 -12.15 -5.81
C GLU A 104 16.69 -11.60 -7.21
N TYR A 105 15.76 -11.77 -8.16
CA TYR A 105 15.84 -11.20 -9.49
C TYR A 105 15.95 -9.67 -9.46
N LEU A 106 15.06 -9.00 -8.73
CA LEU A 106 15.07 -7.53 -8.62
C LEU A 106 16.38 -7.02 -8.00
N ILE A 107 16.87 -7.69 -6.95
CA ILE A 107 18.16 -7.37 -6.32
C ILE A 107 19.30 -7.55 -7.34
N LYS A 108 19.32 -8.67 -8.06
CA LYS A 108 20.36 -8.97 -9.07
C LYS A 108 20.42 -7.92 -10.17
N MET A 109 19.26 -7.47 -10.67
CA MET A 109 19.19 -6.44 -11.71
C MET A 109 19.62 -5.06 -11.21
N ALA A 110 19.33 -4.75 -9.95
CA ALA A 110 19.65 -3.47 -9.35
C ALA A 110 21.13 -3.33 -8.94
N LYS A 111 21.72 -4.40 -8.37
CA LYS A 111 23.02 -4.38 -7.70
C LYS A 111 24.17 -3.72 -8.50
N PRO A 112 24.32 -3.94 -9.82
CA PRO A 112 25.40 -3.30 -10.60
C PRO A 112 25.22 -1.79 -10.80
N HIS A 113 24.02 -1.27 -10.59
CA HIS A 113 23.60 0.09 -10.95
C HIS A 113 23.28 0.96 -9.73
N MET A 114 23.63 0.50 -8.53
CA MET A 114 23.31 1.19 -7.28
C MET A 114 24.15 2.46 -7.13
N MET A 115 23.48 3.59 -7.00
CA MET A 115 24.10 4.88 -6.73
C MET A 115 23.55 5.45 -5.43
N LYS A 116 24.28 6.37 -4.78
CA LYS A 116 23.78 7.04 -3.57
C LYS A 116 22.43 7.70 -3.87
N SER A 117 21.43 7.41 -3.04
CA SER A 117 20.07 7.91 -3.24
C SER A 117 20.02 9.43 -3.09
N THR A 118 19.15 10.06 -3.86
CA THR A 118 18.86 11.50 -3.80
C THR A 118 17.39 11.73 -3.44
N VAL A 119 17.06 12.95 -3.02
CA VAL A 119 15.68 13.38 -2.76
C VAL A 119 15.29 14.50 -3.71
N VAL A 120 14.00 14.63 -4.01
CA VAL A 120 13.47 15.78 -4.75
C VAL A 120 13.37 16.97 -3.80
N ASP A 121 14.05 18.06 -4.14
CA ASP A 121 14.01 19.32 -3.40
C ASP A 121 12.66 20.03 -3.66
N SER A 122 11.93 20.35 -2.60
CA SER A 122 10.55 20.89 -2.69
C SER A 122 10.47 22.27 -3.36
N ASP A 123 11.52 23.07 -3.24
CA ASP A 123 11.54 24.44 -3.76
C ASP A 123 11.91 24.47 -5.24
N THR A 124 12.81 23.57 -5.65
CA THR A 124 13.39 23.56 -7.00
C THR A 124 12.91 22.43 -7.89
N GLY A 125 12.26 21.40 -7.33
CA GLY A 125 11.84 20.18 -8.03
C GLY A 125 13.01 19.30 -8.50
N LYS A 126 14.25 19.59 -8.08
CA LYS A 126 15.47 18.91 -8.55
C LYS A 126 15.99 17.89 -7.54
N SER A 127 16.72 16.90 -8.04
CA SER A 127 17.43 15.92 -7.21
C SER A 127 18.57 16.56 -6.41
N LYS A 128 18.66 16.24 -5.10
CA LYS A 128 19.67 16.76 -4.16
C LYS A 128 20.26 15.62 -3.31
N ASP A 129 21.57 15.71 -3.02
CA ASP A 129 22.26 14.79 -2.09
C ASP A 129 21.67 14.95 -0.68
N SER A 130 21.32 13.82 -0.07
CA SER A 130 20.43 13.81 1.08
C SER A 130 21.12 13.23 2.30
N ARG A 131 21.18 14.04 3.38
CA ARG A 131 21.39 13.51 4.74
C ARG A 131 20.12 12.86 5.30
N VAL A 132 18.99 13.05 4.61
CA VAL A 132 17.64 12.61 5.00
C VAL A 132 17.37 11.19 4.51
N ARG A 133 17.92 10.82 3.34
CA ARG A 133 17.87 9.47 2.77
C ARG A 133 19.30 9.01 2.49
N THR A 134 19.75 8.00 3.24
CA THR A 134 21.15 7.57 3.20
C THR A 134 21.37 6.24 2.49
N SER A 135 20.34 5.71 1.82
CA SER A 135 20.43 4.48 1.00
C SER A 135 21.21 4.67 -0.29
N SER A 136 21.45 3.55 -0.95
CA SER A 136 21.70 3.50 -2.40
C SER A 136 20.44 3.07 -3.14
N GLY A 137 20.31 3.44 -4.41
CA GLY A 137 19.15 3.12 -5.23
C GLY A 137 19.41 3.17 -6.73
N THR A 138 18.49 2.58 -7.47
CA THR A 138 18.44 2.61 -8.94
C THR A 138 17.00 2.42 -9.42
N PHE A 139 16.73 2.72 -10.68
CA PHE A 139 15.42 2.53 -11.29
C PHE A 139 15.47 1.40 -12.33
N LEU A 140 14.47 0.52 -12.28
CA LEU A 140 14.20 -0.44 -13.33
C LEU A 140 13.02 0.10 -14.16
N PRO A 141 13.20 0.33 -15.48
CA PRO A 141 12.14 0.90 -16.32
C PRO A 141 10.87 0.07 -16.32
N ARG A 142 9.72 0.74 -16.42
CA ARG A 142 8.42 0.08 -16.56
C ARG A 142 8.44 -0.89 -17.74
N GLY A 143 7.91 -2.08 -17.52
CA GLY A 143 7.77 -3.09 -18.56
C GLY A 143 9.08 -3.64 -19.16
N ARG A 144 10.24 -3.38 -18.55
CA ARG A 144 11.59 -3.76 -19.03
C ARG A 144 11.65 -5.20 -19.56
N ASP A 145 11.17 -6.15 -18.77
CA ASP A 145 11.22 -7.58 -19.10
C ASP A 145 9.96 -8.32 -18.63
N LYS A 146 9.91 -9.63 -18.91
CA LYS A 146 8.75 -10.47 -18.59
C LYS A 146 8.49 -10.53 -17.07
N THR A 147 9.53 -10.59 -16.26
CA THR A 147 9.41 -10.68 -14.79
C THR A 147 8.86 -9.36 -14.25
N ILE A 148 9.42 -8.23 -14.65
CA ILE A 148 8.94 -6.90 -14.25
C ILE A 148 7.50 -6.68 -14.70
N ARG A 149 7.14 -7.00 -15.95
CA ARG A 149 5.73 -6.92 -16.41
C ARG A 149 4.77 -7.77 -15.59
N THR A 150 5.22 -8.95 -15.15
CA THR A 150 4.41 -9.85 -14.32
C THR A 150 4.17 -9.25 -12.94
N ILE A 151 5.21 -8.69 -12.31
CA ILE A 151 5.11 -7.99 -11.02
C ILE A 151 4.22 -6.76 -11.15
N GLU A 152 4.41 -5.93 -12.19
CA GLU A 152 3.61 -4.73 -12.42
C GLU A 152 2.14 -5.05 -12.68
N LYS A 153 1.85 -6.12 -13.43
CA LYS A 153 0.48 -6.60 -13.58
C LYS A 153 -0.12 -7.01 -12.23
N ARG A 154 0.64 -7.72 -11.39
CA ARG A 154 0.18 -8.10 -10.04
C ARG A 154 -0.08 -6.88 -9.15
N ILE A 155 0.75 -5.85 -9.26
CA ILE A 155 0.54 -4.55 -8.58
C ILE A 155 -0.78 -3.92 -9.06
N ALA A 156 -1.04 -3.92 -10.37
CA ALA A 156 -2.29 -3.41 -10.92
C ALA A 156 -3.51 -4.23 -10.46
N ASP A 157 -3.39 -5.56 -10.40
CA ASP A 157 -4.46 -6.43 -9.90
C ASP A 157 -4.72 -6.18 -8.40
N PHE A 158 -3.68 -5.96 -7.59
CA PHE A 158 -3.80 -5.68 -6.15
C PHE A 158 -4.36 -4.29 -5.85
N THR A 159 -3.88 -3.28 -6.58
CA THR A 159 -4.29 -1.88 -6.36
C THR A 159 -5.55 -1.51 -7.13
N PHE A 160 -6.03 -2.37 -8.03
CA PHE A 160 -7.11 -2.10 -8.99
C PHE A 160 -6.86 -0.86 -9.88
N ILE A 161 -5.61 -0.42 -10.00
CA ILE A 161 -5.18 0.72 -10.82
C ILE A 161 -4.38 0.18 -12.03
N PRO A 162 -4.63 0.67 -13.26
CA PRO A 162 -3.90 0.20 -14.44
C PRO A 162 -2.37 0.41 -14.35
N VAL A 163 -1.60 -0.44 -15.04
CA VAL A 163 -0.13 -0.45 -14.99
C VAL A 163 0.47 0.88 -15.48
N GLU A 164 -0.23 1.56 -16.39
CA GLU A 164 0.13 2.82 -17.02
C GLU A 164 0.25 3.97 -16.01
N HIS A 165 -0.48 3.88 -14.89
CA HIS A 165 -0.39 4.85 -13.81
C HIS A 165 0.88 4.69 -12.97
N GLY A 166 1.58 3.58 -13.10
CA GLY A 166 2.78 3.30 -12.34
C GLY A 166 4.05 3.89 -12.97
N GLU A 167 4.88 4.54 -12.16
CA GLU A 167 6.29 4.85 -12.50
C GLU A 167 7.14 3.58 -12.58
N GLY A 168 8.38 3.65 -13.09
CA GLY A 168 9.35 2.55 -12.98
C GLY A 168 9.60 2.08 -11.53
N LEU A 169 10.12 0.87 -11.36
CA LEU A 169 10.42 0.32 -10.04
C LEU A 169 11.70 0.95 -9.48
N GLN A 170 11.60 1.63 -8.34
CA GLN A 170 12.77 2.12 -7.62
C GLN A 170 13.29 1.05 -6.65
N VAL A 171 14.44 0.43 -6.94
CA VAL A 171 15.09 -0.53 -6.04
C VAL A 171 16.07 0.20 -5.13
N LEU A 172 16.06 -0.17 -3.85
CA LEU A 172 16.80 0.50 -2.78
C LEU A 172 17.52 -0.52 -1.90
N HIS A 173 18.69 -0.10 -1.40
CA HIS A 173 19.48 -0.86 -0.45
C HIS A 173 19.90 0.03 0.71
N TYR A 174 19.62 -0.43 1.93
CA TYR A 174 20.06 0.18 3.18
C TYR A 174 21.01 -0.77 3.91
N GLU A 175 22.22 -0.29 4.16
CA GLU A 175 23.20 -0.92 5.05
C GLU A 175 22.90 -0.56 6.52
N VAL A 176 23.61 -1.22 7.43
CA VAL A 176 23.54 -0.91 8.88
C VAL A 176 23.75 0.59 9.13
N GLY A 177 22.84 1.19 9.89
CA GLY A 177 22.79 2.62 10.23
C GLY A 177 22.15 3.51 9.17
N GLN A 178 21.93 3.02 7.94
CA GLN A 178 21.24 3.80 6.91
C GLN A 178 19.74 3.84 7.15
N LYS A 179 19.10 4.95 6.75
CA LYS A 179 17.71 5.26 7.06
C LYS A 179 17.09 6.18 6.01
N TYR A 180 15.79 6.43 6.15
CA TYR A 180 15.07 7.49 5.48
C TYR A 180 14.20 8.21 6.51
N GLU A 181 14.47 9.49 6.75
CA GLU A 181 13.61 10.29 7.63
C GLU A 181 12.16 10.36 7.12
N PRO A 182 11.20 10.61 8.02
CA PRO A 182 9.80 10.77 7.64
C PRO A 182 9.58 11.79 6.52
N HIS A 183 8.84 11.39 5.48
CA HIS A 183 8.53 12.19 4.30
C HIS A 183 7.18 11.79 3.71
N TYR A 184 6.76 12.52 2.69
CA TYR A 184 5.58 12.20 1.87
C TYR A 184 6.02 11.77 0.48
N ASP A 185 5.27 10.84 -0.10
CA ASP A 185 5.49 10.41 -1.48
C ASP A 185 4.81 11.32 -2.50
N TYR A 186 3.76 12.05 -2.09
CA TYR A 186 3.12 13.05 -2.93
C TYR A 186 4.03 14.26 -3.17
N PHE A 187 3.87 14.89 -4.32
CA PHE A 187 4.56 16.12 -4.68
C PHE A 187 3.94 17.32 -3.99
N GLN A 188 4.83 18.22 -3.54
CA GLN A 188 4.46 19.56 -3.09
C GLN A 188 4.69 20.60 -4.20
N ASP A 189 5.35 20.22 -5.30
CA ASP A 189 5.69 21.10 -6.40
C ASP A 189 4.69 21.01 -7.56
N GLU A 190 4.46 22.15 -8.23
CA GLU A 190 3.55 22.21 -9.37
C GLU A 190 4.09 21.49 -10.61
N PHE A 191 5.41 21.34 -10.74
CA PHE A 191 6.02 20.80 -11.95
C PHE A 191 5.70 19.31 -12.10
N ASN A 192 5.95 18.51 -11.07
CA ASN A 192 5.62 17.08 -11.07
C ASN A 192 4.12 16.84 -11.07
N THR A 193 3.35 17.67 -10.36
CA THR A 193 1.88 17.55 -10.35
C THR A 193 1.27 17.83 -11.74
N LYS A 194 1.86 18.75 -12.52
CA LYS A 194 1.44 18.99 -13.92
C LYS A 194 1.88 17.89 -14.88
N ASN A 195 2.97 17.17 -14.57
CA ASN A 195 3.57 16.14 -15.41
C ASN A 195 3.31 14.74 -14.83
N GLY A 196 2.19 14.14 -15.21
CA GLY A 196 1.77 12.81 -14.74
C GLY A 196 0.80 12.83 -13.55
N GLY A 197 0.47 14.00 -12.99
CA GLY A 197 -0.46 14.10 -11.86
C GLY A 197 0.19 13.79 -10.51
N GLN A 198 -0.62 13.80 -9.45
CA GLN A 198 -0.18 13.49 -8.09
C GLN A 198 0.13 11.99 -7.91
N ARG A 199 1.06 11.63 -7.00
CA ARG A 199 1.21 10.24 -6.51
C ARG A 199 0.10 9.95 -5.50
N MET A 200 -0.81 9.07 -5.84
CA MET A 200 -1.96 8.73 -4.99
C MET A 200 -1.66 7.56 -4.05
N ALA A 201 -0.84 6.61 -4.48
CA ALA A 201 -0.52 5.42 -3.71
C ALA A 201 0.91 4.95 -3.96
N THR A 202 1.42 4.20 -2.98
CA THR A 202 2.74 3.59 -3.02
C THR A 202 2.63 2.12 -2.67
N VAL A 203 3.26 1.27 -3.47
CA VAL A 203 3.50 -0.14 -3.13
C VAL A 203 4.99 -0.30 -2.83
N LEU A 204 5.30 -0.57 -1.56
CA LEU A 204 6.64 -0.85 -1.06
C LEU A 204 6.80 -2.36 -0.86
N MET A 205 7.56 -3.00 -1.74
CA MET A 205 7.87 -4.43 -1.67
C MET A 205 9.18 -4.65 -0.92
N TYR A 206 9.17 -5.56 0.06
CA TYR A 206 10.37 -5.94 0.80
C TYR A 206 11.06 -7.10 0.09
N LEU A 207 12.31 -6.89 -0.33
CA LEU A 207 13.08 -7.87 -1.10
C LEU A 207 14.04 -8.70 -0.24
N SER A 208 14.14 -8.37 1.05
CA SER A 208 14.94 -9.12 2.03
C SER A 208 14.29 -9.08 3.40
N ASP A 209 14.54 -10.12 4.20
CA ASP A 209 14.30 -10.09 5.63
C ASP A 209 15.36 -9.20 6.29
N VAL A 210 14.98 -8.44 7.31
CA VAL A 210 15.91 -7.64 8.13
C VAL A 210 15.88 -8.18 9.55
N GLU A 211 17.07 -8.47 10.08
CA GLU A 211 17.20 -9.10 11.39
C GLU A 211 16.77 -8.15 12.52
N GLU A 212 17.15 -6.87 12.44
CA GLU A 212 16.78 -5.86 13.42
C GLU A 212 16.74 -4.46 12.79
N GLY A 213 15.70 -3.67 13.12
CA GLY A 213 15.47 -2.34 12.55
C GLY A 213 14.91 -2.40 11.13
N GLY A 214 15.08 -1.31 10.38
CA GLY A 214 14.66 -1.24 8.98
C GLY A 214 13.14 -1.18 8.76
N GLU A 215 12.35 -0.97 9.81
CA GLU A 215 10.90 -0.87 9.73
C GLU A 215 10.45 0.30 8.84
N THR A 216 9.24 0.19 8.28
CA THR A 216 8.56 1.33 7.66
C THR A 216 7.61 1.90 8.70
N VAL A 217 7.88 3.11 9.18
CA VAL A 217 7.15 3.76 10.27
C VAL A 217 6.25 4.86 9.72
N PHE A 218 5.03 4.97 10.26
CA PHE A 218 4.06 6.05 10.02
C PHE A 218 3.85 6.84 11.32
N PRO A 219 4.65 7.89 11.59
CA PRO A 219 4.59 8.62 12.86
C PRO A 219 3.28 9.38 13.08
N SER A 220 2.55 9.66 12.00
CA SER A 220 1.29 10.43 12.05
C SER A 220 0.03 9.55 11.97
N ALA A 221 0.18 8.22 11.95
CA ALA A 221 -0.93 7.29 11.90
C ALA A 221 -1.85 7.42 13.12
N LYS A 222 -3.16 7.19 12.92
CA LYS A 222 -4.17 7.22 13.99
C LYS A 222 -4.54 5.79 14.38
N GLY A 223 -4.39 5.48 15.66
CA GLY A 223 -4.77 4.19 16.22
C GLY A 223 -3.96 3.88 17.48
N ASN A 224 -4.34 2.81 18.17
CA ASN A 224 -3.55 2.31 19.29
C ASN A 224 -2.37 1.47 18.78
N ILE A 225 -1.29 2.14 18.38
CA ILE A 225 -0.12 1.50 17.76
C ILE A 225 0.56 0.47 18.65
N SER A 226 0.44 0.60 19.99
CA SER A 226 1.02 -0.36 20.94
C SER A 226 0.19 -1.64 21.10
N ALA A 227 -0.98 -1.71 20.48
CA ALA A 227 -1.80 -2.91 20.47
C ALA A 227 -1.37 -3.93 19.40
N VAL A 228 -0.44 -3.58 18.49
CA VAL A 228 0.03 -4.52 17.46
C VAL A 228 0.79 -5.69 18.12
N PRO A 229 0.54 -6.96 17.71
CA PRO A 229 1.15 -8.13 18.36
C PRO A 229 2.68 -8.11 18.39
N TRP A 230 3.32 -7.47 17.42
CA TRP A 230 4.78 -7.40 17.27
C TRP A 230 5.43 -6.19 17.95
N TRP A 231 4.69 -5.41 18.75
CA TRP A 231 5.17 -4.17 19.36
C TRP A 231 6.50 -4.31 20.11
N ASN A 232 6.66 -5.40 20.88
CA ASN A 232 7.84 -5.62 21.72
C ASN A 232 9.10 -5.92 20.91
N GLU A 233 8.95 -6.28 19.63
CA GLU A 233 10.06 -6.62 18.75
C GLU A 233 10.44 -5.46 17.80
N LEU A 234 9.78 -4.31 17.93
CA LEU A 234 10.06 -3.11 17.14
C LEU A 234 11.28 -2.37 17.71
N SER A 235 12.06 -1.76 16.81
CA SER A 235 13.09 -0.79 17.19
C SER A 235 12.49 0.44 17.88
N GLU A 236 13.31 1.21 18.59
CA GLU A 236 12.85 2.45 19.25
C GLU A 236 12.30 3.46 18.24
N CYS A 237 12.90 3.56 17.04
CA CYS A 237 12.37 4.37 15.94
C CYS A 237 10.97 3.89 15.52
N ALA A 238 10.78 2.58 15.40
CA ALA A 238 9.52 2.02 14.95
C ALA A 238 8.38 2.17 15.97
N LYS A 239 8.69 2.38 17.26
CA LYS A 239 7.69 2.67 18.30
C LYS A 239 7.17 4.11 18.27
N GLU A 240 7.75 4.99 17.45
CA GLU A 240 7.26 6.38 17.28
C GLU A 240 5.95 6.47 16.48
N GLY A 241 5.52 5.37 15.84
CA GLY A 241 4.32 5.33 15.02
C GLY A 241 3.84 3.91 14.74
N LEU A 242 2.84 3.78 13.87
CA LEU A 242 2.47 2.48 13.32
C LEU A 242 3.63 2.00 12.43
N SER A 243 4.07 0.76 12.60
CA SER A 243 5.24 0.27 11.88
C SER A 243 5.05 -1.12 11.30
N VAL A 244 5.59 -1.30 10.10
CA VAL A 244 5.65 -2.57 9.37
C VAL A 244 7.08 -3.06 9.33
N LYS A 245 7.29 -4.30 9.78
CA LYS A 245 8.59 -4.96 9.69
C LYS A 245 8.84 -5.44 8.26
N PRO A 246 10.05 -5.26 7.71
CA PRO A 246 10.40 -5.77 6.40
C PRO A 246 10.53 -7.30 6.46
N LYS A 247 9.67 -7.98 5.70
CA LYS A 247 9.70 -9.43 5.52
C LYS A 247 9.75 -9.74 4.03
N MET A 248 10.73 -10.53 3.61
CA MET A 248 10.96 -10.83 2.20
C MET A 248 9.69 -11.37 1.54
N GLY A 249 9.32 -10.78 0.41
CA GLY A 249 8.13 -11.16 -0.35
C GLY A 249 6.87 -10.38 0.01
N ASP A 250 6.80 -9.73 1.16
CA ASP A 250 5.64 -8.92 1.55
C ASP A 250 5.63 -7.57 0.82
N ALA A 251 4.44 -7.04 0.55
CA ALA A 251 4.24 -5.74 -0.07
C ALA A 251 3.29 -4.87 0.76
N LEU A 252 3.76 -3.68 1.14
CA LEU A 252 2.97 -2.67 1.83
C LEU A 252 2.38 -1.70 0.81
N LEU A 253 1.05 -1.66 0.70
CA LEU A 253 0.31 -0.63 -0.01
C LEU A 253 -0.15 0.44 0.97
N PHE A 254 0.16 1.71 0.70
CA PHE A 254 -0.40 2.83 1.45
C PHE A 254 -0.75 4.01 0.54
N TRP A 255 -1.70 4.82 0.99
CA TRP A 255 -2.25 5.92 0.22
C TRP A 255 -1.70 7.26 0.68
N SER A 256 -1.27 8.07 -0.29
CA SER A 256 -0.86 9.46 -0.11
C SER A 256 -2.05 10.43 -0.16
N MET A 257 -3.21 9.96 -0.62
CA MET A 257 -4.44 10.74 -0.79
C MET A 257 -5.64 10.04 -0.15
N LYS A 258 -6.60 10.83 0.32
CA LYS A 258 -7.90 10.39 0.84
C LYS A 258 -8.88 10.11 -0.30
N ALA A 259 -9.99 9.45 0.00
CA ALA A 259 -11.05 9.12 -0.96
C ALA A 259 -11.61 10.35 -1.70
N ASP A 260 -11.61 11.51 -1.04
CA ASP A 260 -12.07 12.78 -1.62
C ASP A 260 -11.05 13.47 -2.53
N ALA A 261 -9.91 12.81 -2.79
CA ALA A 261 -8.73 13.28 -3.51
C ALA A 261 -7.92 14.37 -2.79
N SER A 262 -8.17 14.65 -1.51
CA SER A 262 -7.27 15.48 -0.72
C SER A 262 -6.00 14.72 -0.33
N LEU A 263 -4.89 15.43 -0.15
CA LEU A 263 -3.65 14.84 0.39
C LEU A 263 -3.91 14.32 1.81
N ASP A 264 -3.30 13.19 2.17
CA ASP A 264 -3.43 12.60 3.50
C ASP A 264 -2.19 12.87 4.35
N PRO A 265 -2.22 13.80 5.33
CA PRO A 265 -1.06 14.08 6.19
C PRO A 265 -0.68 12.90 7.10
N SER A 266 -1.59 11.95 7.33
CA SER A 266 -1.27 10.76 8.12
C SER A 266 -0.34 9.79 7.38
N SER A 267 -0.19 9.95 6.05
CA SER A 267 0.71 9.16 5.19
C SER A 267 2.19 9.49 5.33
N LEU A 268 2.54 10.41 6.24
CA LEU A 268 3.94 10.69 6.59
C LEU A 268 4.61 9.39 7.02
N HIS A 269 5.65 8.99 6.31
CA HIS A 269 6.30 7.71 6.55
C HIS A 269 7.82 7.79 6.38
N GLY A 270 8.53 6.90 7.07
CA GLY A 270 9.99 6.82 7.06
C GLY A 270 10.50 5.39 7.06
N GLY A 271 11.78 5.23 6.76
CA GLY A 271 12.51 3.99 6.94
C GLY A 271 13.40 4.08 8.17
N CYS A 272 13.07 3.32 9.21
CA CYS A 272 13.89 3.25 10.41
C CYS A 272 15.30 2.73 10.09
N PRO A 273 16.32 3.13 10.89
CA PRO A 273 17.68 2.65 10.70
C PRO A 273 17.75 1.13 10.70
N VAL A 274 18.51 0.54 9.79
CA VAL A 274 18.87 -0.89 9.88
C VAL A 274 19.84 -1.05 11.04
N ILE A 275 19.51 -1.89 12.01
CA ILE A 275 20.38 -2.17 13.17
C ILE A 275 21.21 -3.41 12.89
N LYS A 276 20.60 -4.44 12.29
CA LYS A 276 21.27 -5.70 11.94
C LYS A 276 20.72 -6.28 10.63
N GLY A 277 21.60 -6.78 9.79
CA GLY A 277 21.27 -7.30 8.45
C GLY A 277 21.38 -6.23 7.35
N ASN A 278 20.63 -6.40 6.26
CA ASN A 278 20.57 -5.46 5.14
C ASN A 278 19.13 -5.38 4.63
N LYS A 279 18.65 -4.18 4.32
CA LYS A 279 17.30 -3.98 3.80
C LYS A 279 17.35 -3.71 2.30
N TRP A 280 16.73 -4.59 1.53
CA TRP A 280 16.39 -4.37 0.13
C TRP A 280 14.90 -4.13 -0.03
N SER A 281 14.53 -3.13 -0.84
CA SER A 281 13.13 -2.85 -1.14
C SER A 281 12.95 -2.38 -2.58
N ALA A 282 11.79 -2.63 -3.16
CA ALA A 282 11.37 -2.04 -4.43
C ALA A 282 10.11 -1.20 -4.21
N THR A 283 10.15 0.07 -4.60
CA THR A 283 9.03 1.00 -4.52
C THR A 283 8.40 1.17 -5.89
N LYS A 284 7.08 1.06 -5.96
CA LYS A 284 6.26 1.46 -7.11
C LYS A 284 5.38 2.63 -6.67
N TRP A 285 5.63 3.80 -7.26
CA TRP A 285 4.73 4.95 -7.11
C TRP A 285 3.65 4.91 -8.17
N ILE A 286 2.42 5.21 -7.76
CA ILE A 286 1.24 5.16 -8.63
C ILE A 286 0.63 6.57 -8.71
N ARG A 287 0.55 7.07 -9.93
CA ARG A 287 0.04 8.40 -10.28
C ARG A 287 -1.46 8.38 -10.56
N VAL A 288 -2.12 9.50 -10.32
CA VAL A 288 -3.54 9.70 -10.66
C VAL A 288 -3.82 9.62 -12.16
N ASN A 289 -2.87 10.07 -12.99
CA ASN A 289 -2.97 9.99 -14.45
C ASN A 289 -2.03 8.92 -14.99
N ASP A 290 -2.18 8.61 -16.28
CA ASP A 290 -1.17 7.85 -17.02
C ASP A 290 0.19 8.53 -16.84
N SER A 291 1.12 7.76 -16.27
CA SER A 291 2.52 8.14 -16.25
C SER A 291 3.01 7.89 -17.66
N ALA A 292 2.98 8.92 -18.51
CA ALA A 292 3.67 8.88 -19.80
C ALA A 292 5.04 8.25 -19.57
N SER A 293 5.41 7.29 -20.42
CA SER A 293 6.64 6.48 -20.33
C SER A 293 7.80 7.31 -19.78
N ASP A 294 8.60 6.68 -18.92
CA ASP A 294 9.80 7.24 -18.25
C ASP A 294 10.89 7.77 -19.22
N ASP A 295 10.55 8.13 -20.46
CA ASP A 295 11.41 8.73 -21.48
C ASP A 295 11.95 10.12 -21.08
N ASN A 296 11.46 10.69 -19.97
CA ASN A 296 11.86 12.03 -19.47
C ASN A 296 12.64 12.02 -18.15
N PHE A 297 12.96 10.87 -17.55
CA PHE A 297 13.96 10.82 -16.47
C PHE A 297 15.32 10.59 -17.12
N GLY A 298 16.11 11.67 -17.22
CA GLY A 298 17.24 11.81 -18.14
C GLY A 298 18.17 10.61 -18.29
N ASP A 299 18.53 10.34 -19.54
CA ASP A 299 19.63 9.50 -20.02
C ASP A 299 20.01 8.34 -19.09
N THR A 300 19.13 7.34 -19.01
CA THR A 300 19.60 6.00 -18.67
C THR A 300 20.30 5.44 -19.92
N PRO A 301 21.55 4.93 -19.82
CA PRO A 301 22.20 4.35 -20.98
C PRO A 301 21.36 3.19 -21.51
N ASP A 302 21.17 3.12 -22.83
CA ASP A 302 20.62 1.96 -23.52
C ASP A 302 21.38 0.71 -23.05
N PHE A 303 20.73 -0.12 -22.24
CA PHE A 303 21.31 -1.35 -21.73
C PHE A 303 21.04 -2.49 -22.72
N ASP A 304 21.89 -2.59 -23.73
CA ASP A 304 21.95 -3.77 -24.58
C ASP A 304 22.58 -4.92 -23.77
N ILE A 305 21.74 -5.77 -23.18
CA ILE A 305 22.18 -7.06 -22.63
C ILE A 305 22.14 -8.02 -23.80
N THR A 306 23.29 -8.23 -24.43
CA THR A 306 23.52 -9.40 -25.27
C THR A 306 23.34 -10.63 -24.38
N LEU A 307 22.21 -11.31 -24.54
CA LEU A 307 22.13 -12.71 -24.17
C LEU A 307 23.12 -13.42 -25.07
N ASP A 308 24.18 -13.96 -24.48
CA ASP A 308 25.11 -14.85 -25.17
C ASP A 308 24.32 -16.09 -25.65
N ASP A 309 23.82 -16.03 -26.88
CA ASP A 309 23.32 -17.17 -27.61
C ASP A 309 24.36 -17.50 -28.68
N ASP A 310 25.12 -18.56 -28.41
CA ASP A 310 26.11 -19.14 -29.31
C ASP A 310 25.45 -19.61 -30.61
N THR A 311 25.30 -18.72 -31.61
CA THR A 311 25.20 -19.14 -33.01
C THR A 311 25.92 -18.16 -33.94
N ASN A 312 27.00 -18.69 -34.50
CA ASN A 312 27.90 -18.09 -35.47
C ASN A 312 27.18 -17.88 -36.82
N VAL A 313 26.85 -16.64 -37.22
CA VAL A 313 26.54 -16.28 -38.61
C VAL A 313 27.15 -14.92 -38.96
N ILE A 314 27.92 -14.93 -40.05
CA ILE A 314 28.69 -13.84 -40.64
C ILE A 314 27.75 -12.91 -41.43
N GLY A 315 27.88 -11.58 -41.32
CA GLY A 315 27.40 -10.66 -42.36
C GLY A 315 27.07 -9.22 -41.98
N GLU A 316 27.93 -8.30 -42.43
CA GLU A 316 27.69 -6.91 -42.89
C GLU A 316 27.34 -5.77 -41.90
N GLN A 317 28.26 -4.78 -41.85
CA GLN A 317 28.07 -3.45 -41.27
C GLN A 317 27.26 -2.52 -42.20
N PRO A 318 26.28 -1.74 -41.68
CA PRO A 318 25.72 -0.60 -42.40
C PRO A 318 26.58 0.68 -42.24
N PRO A 319 26.54 1.62 -43.20
CA PRO A 319 27.40 2.80 -43.23
C PRO A 319 26.93 3.93 -42.29
N PRO A 320 27.83 4.85 -41.87
CA PRO A 320 27.51 5.90 -40.91
C PRO A 320 26.64 7.03 -41.51
N SER A 321 25.76 7.56 -40.67
CA SER A 321 24.84 8.67 -40.93
C SER A 321 25.54 10.04 -41.03
N PRO A 322 24.99 11.01 -41.81
CA PRO A 322 25.64 12.29 -42.07
C PRO A 322 25.43 13.33 -40.96
N ARG A 323 26.45 14.19 -40.79
CA ARG A 323 26.58 15.29 -39.81
C ARG A 323 25.47 16.36 -39.91
N PRO A 324 25.15 17.07 -38.81
CA PRO A 324 24.15 18.13 -38.80
C PRO A 324 24.66 19.44 -39.46
N ARG A 325 23.74 20.15 -40.14
CA ARG A 325 23.96 21.48 -40.73
C ARG A 325 23.74 22.62 -39.71
N PRO A 326 24.41 23.78 -39.86
CA PRO A 326 24.36 24.86 -38.87
C PRO A 326 23.10 25.73 -38.93
N ARG A 327 22.74 26.30 -37.77
CA ARG A 327 21.66 27.30 -37.55
C ARG A 327 21.98 28.65 -38.20
N PRO A 328 20.99 29.39 -38.71
CA PRO A 328 21.14 30.81 -38.98
C PRO A 328 20.94 31.66 -37.72
N THR A 329 21.86 32.61 -37.51
CA THR A 329 21.83 33.71 -36.55
C THR A 329 21.19 34.96 -37.17
N GLY A 330 20.48 35.75 -36.34
CA GLY A 330 19.99 37.12 -36.64
C GLY A 330 18.57 37.27 -36.12
N ARG A 331 18.29 37.88 -34.96
CA ARG A 331 18.47 39.29 -34.53
C ARG A 331 17.88 40.31 -35.51
N ASP A 332 16.82 40.94 -35.00
CA ASP A 332 16.24 42.25 -35.32
C ASP A 332 14.97 42.27 -36.19
N LYS A 333 13.82 42.43 -35.50
CA LYS A 333 12.87 43.53 -35.73
C LYS A 333 11.74 43.50 -34.68
N ALA A 334 11.91 44.28 -33.62
CA ALA A 334 10.85 44.73 -32.74
C ALA A 334 10.65 46.23 -32.93
N LYS A 335 9.51 46.63 -33.51
CA LYS A 335 8.78 47.91 -33.33
C LYS A 335 7.87 48.16 -34.53
N ALA A 336 6.61 47.76 -34.41
CA ALA A 336 5.42 48.47 -34.92
C ALA A 336 4.20 47.53 -34.89
N GLU A 337 3.70 47.20 -33.69
CA GLU A 337 2.31 46.68 -33.54
C GLU A 337 1.86 46.74 -32.07
N ALA A 338 2.13 47.88 -31.43
CA ALA A 338 1.64 48.19 -30.09
C ALA A 338 0.62 49.33 -30.19
N ARG A 339 -0.57 49.05 -30.75
CA ARG A 339 -1.77 49.89 -30.53
C ARG A 339 -3.13 49.26 -30.86
N THR A 340 -3.21 47.94 -31.00
CA THR A 340 -4.49 47.20 -31.08
C THR A 340 -4.52 46.02 -30.11
N LYS A 341 -3.97 46.18 -28.89
CA LYS A 341 -3.83 45.10 -27.90
C LYS A 341 -4.27 45.47 -26.48
N CYS A 342 -5.19 46.42 -26.34
CA CYS A 342 -5.80 46.78 -25.04
C CYS A 342 -7.31 46.51 -24.94
N LYS A 343 -7.93 45.82 -25.92
CA LYS A 343 -9.31 45.31 -25.79
C LYS A 343 -9.44 43.78 -25.90
N SER A 344 -8.39 43.07 -26.30
CA SER A 344 -8.35 41.60 -26.38
C SER A 344 -7.58 40.93 -25.24
N ALA A 345 -6.84 41.70 -24.42
CA ALA A 345 -6.07 41.16 -23.30
C ALA A 345 -6.93 40.88 -22.04
N SER A 346 -8.10 41.53 -21.93
CA SER A 346 -9.04 41.31 -20.82
C SER A 346 -9.94 40.09 -21.05
N SER A 347 -10.24 39.72 -22.31
CA SER A 347 -10.96 38.48 -22.63
C SER A 347 -10.04 37.27 -22.67
N SER A 348 -8.79 37.43 -23.14
CA SER A 348 -7.84 36.30 -23.20
C SER A 348 -7.36 35.81 -21.83
N THR A 349 -7.41 36.67 -20.80
CA THR A 349 -7.01 36.33 -19.43
C THR A 349 -8.14 35.70 -18.62
N SER A 350 -9.41 36.05 -18.90
CA SER A 350 -10.56 35.29 -18.39
C SER A 350 -10.63 33.92 -19.05
N ASP A 351 -10.51 33.84 -20.38
CA ASP A 351 -10.56 32.55 -21.11
C ASP A 351 -9.43 31.60 -20.68
N SER A 352 -8.22 32.11 -20.41
CA SER A 352 -7.11 31.28 -19.91
C SER A 352 -7.30 30.81 -18.47
N ARG A 353 -7.95 31.62 -17.62
CA ARG A 353 -8.27 31.24 -16.23
C ARG A 353 -9.42 30.25 -16.18
N ASP A 354 -10.42 30.43 -17.02
CA ASP A 354 -11.57 29.53 -17.12
C ASP A 354 -11.16 28.19 -17.73
N MET A 355 -10.26 28.18 -18.73
CA MET A 355 -9.63 26.95 -19.22
C MET A 355 -8.78 26.24 -18.16
N LEU A 356 -7.99 27.00 -17.37
CA LEU A 356 -7.19 26.42 -16.30
C LEU A 356 -8.08 25.85 -15.19
N ALA A 357 -9.15 26.56 -14.81
CA ALA A 357 -10.12 26.11 -13.83
C ALA A 357 -10.89 24.87 -14.31
N ALA A 358 -11.27 24.83 -15.60
CA ALA A 358 -11.90 23.66 -16.20
C ALA A 358 -10.96 22.45 -16.21
N LYS A 359 -9.68 22.66 -16.57
CA LYS A 359 -8.67 21.59 -16.57
C LYS A 359 -8.34 21.09 -15.16
N LEU A 360 -8.27 21.98 -14.18
CA LEU A 360 -8.12 21.61 -12.76
C LEU A 360 -9.35 20.82 -12.28
N ALA A 361 -10.56 21.27 -12.60
CA ALA A 361 -11.79 20.58 -12.24
C ALA A 361 -11.90 19.19 -12.89
N GLU A 362 -11.43 19.03 -14.13
CA GLU A 362 -11.36 17.76 -14.83
C GLU A 362 -10.33 16.81 -14.20
N THR A 363 -9.15 17.32 -13.83
CA THR A 363 -8.16 16.54 -13.06
C THR A 363 -8.73 16.08 -11.73
N THR A 364 -9.30 16.97 -10.93
CA THR A 364 -9.88 16.61 -9.61
C THR A 364 -11.05 15.63 -9.74
N ARG A 365 -11.84 15.73 -10.82
CA ARG A 365 -12.92 14.77 -11.10
C ARG A 365 -12.36 13.39 -11.43
N THR A 366 -11.31 13.32 -12.25
CA THR A 366 -10.64 12.07 -12.63
C THR A 366 -9.99 11.41 -11.41
N GLU A 367 -9.29 12.20 -10.59
CA GLU A 367 -8.70 11.74 -9.33
C GLU A 367 -9.77 11.12 -8.42
N ARG A 368 -10.86 11.84 -8.17
CA ARG A 368 -11.95 11.33 -7.33
C ARG A 368 -12.56 10.03 -7.88
N GLN A 369 -12.75 9.91 -9.20
CA GLN A 369 -13.28 8.68 -9.80
C GLN A 369 -12.36 7.47 -9.62
N VAL A 370 -11.05 7.67 -9.72
CA VAL A 370 -10.06 6.59 -9.47
C VAL A 370 -10.09 6.18 -8.00
N MET A 371 -10.10 7.15 -7.08
CA MET A 371 -10.17 6.89 -5.63
C MET A 371 -11.47 6.16 -5.25
N GLU A 372 -12.63 6.63 -5.72
CA GLU A 372 -13.94 6.01 -5.47
C GLU A 372 -14.03 4.60 -6.06
N SER A 373 -13.51 4.40 -7.28
CA SER A 373 -13.48 3.06 -7.89
C SER A 373 -12.59 2.10 -7.12
N PHE A 374 -11.48 2.59 -6.55
CA PHE A 374 -10.63 1.77 -5.69
C PHE A 374 -11.36 1.42 -4.39
N ASP A 375 -11.90 2.41 -3.69
CA ASP A 375 -12.57 2.20 -2.40
C ASP A 375 -13.71 1.21 -2.52
N SER A 376 -14.53 1.33 -3.57
CA SER A 376 -15.61 0.37 -3.83
C SER A 376 -15.08 -1.06 -4.02
N LYS A 377 -14.00 -1.25 -4.79
CA LYS A 377 -13.42 -2.58 -5.03
C LYS A 377 -12.69 -3.14 -3.82
N MET A 378 -12.01 -2.28 -3.05
CA MET A 378 -11.28 -2.69 -1.86
C MET A 378 -12.23 -3.05 -0.71
N SER A 379 -13.32 -2.30 -0.51
CA SER A 379 -14.37 -2.66 0.44
C SER A 379 -15.01 -4.01 0.10
N GLN A 380 -15.25 -4.30 -1.19
CA GLN A 380 -15.71 -5.61 -1.64
C GLN A 380 -14.67 -6.70 -1.43
N PHE A 381 -13.40 -6.41 -1.71
CA PHE A 381 -12.30 -7.37 -1.54
C PHE A 381 -12.06 -7.76 -0.06
N LEU A 382 -12.30 -6.82 0.85
CA LEU A 382 -12.16 -7.01 2.30
C LEU A 382 -13.47 -7.43 2.99
N ASP A 383 -14.54 -7.75 2.23
CA ASP A 383 -15.87 -8.11 2.76
C ASP A 383 -16.37 -7.14 3.85
N LEU A 384 -16.17 -5.83 3.66
CA LEU A 384 -16.53 -4.80 4.64
C LEU A 384 -17.99 -4.30 4.53
N GLU A 385 -18.84 -4.96 3.73
CA GLU A 385 -20.27 -4.63 3.54
C GLU A 385 -21.22 -5.47 4.40
#